data_AF-A0A2G4YT22-F1
#
_entry.id   AF-A0A2G4YT22-F1
#
_cell.length_a   1.000
_cell.length_b   1.000
_cell.length_c   1.000
_cell.angle_alpha   90.00
_cell.angle_beta   90.00
_cell.angle_gamma   90.00
#
_symmetry.space_group_name_H-M   'P 1'
#
loop_
_entity.id
_entity.type
_entity.pdbx_description
1 polymer ?
#
loop_
_entity_poly.entity_id
_entity_poly.type
_entity_poly.pdbx_seq_one_letter_code
_entity_poly.pdbx_strand_id
1 'polypeptide(L)'
;MTKHKTINDLIDLTGTEIGVSDWIQLTQKKVDQFAQLTEDHQFIHINPAKARAAGFDGTIVHGFFLLSLISKFQFDLMPPIDGVSSI
;
A
#
# COMPACT_ATOMS: atom_id res chain seq x y z
N MET A 1 -13.09 20.86 -15.13
CA MET A 1 -11.90 21.42 -14.44
C MET A 1 -11.81 20.77 -13.08
N THR A 2 -10.76 20.01 -12.81
CA THR A 2 -10.52 19.43 -11.48
C THR A 2 -10.26 20.58 -10.53
N LYS A 3 -11.07 20.71 -9.47
CA LYS A 3 -10.92 21.79 -8.50
C LYS A 3 -9.74 21.44 -7.59
N HIS A 4 -8.63 22.15 -7.74
CA HIS A 4 -7.49 21.97 -6.86
C HIS A 4 -7.83 22.52 -5.47
N LYS A 5 -7.30 21.85 -4.44
CA LYS A 5 -7.38 22.28 -3.04
C LYS A 5 -6.12 23.02 -2.63
N THR A 6 -6.23 23.93 -1.67
CA THR A 6 -5.06 24.46 -0.97
C THR A 6 -4.63 23.51 0.15
N ILE A 7 -3.44 23.71 0.71
CA ILE A 7 -3.00 22.98 1.91
C ILE A 7 -3.95 23.25 3.09
N ASN A 8 -4.46 24.48 3.23
CA ASN A 8 -5.39 24.84 4.29
C ASN A 8 -6.73 24.09 4.15
N ASP A 9 -7.21 23.87 2.93
CA ASP A 9 -8.43 23.10 2.67
C ASP A 9 -8.34 21.64 3.15
N LEU A 10 -7.13 21.12 3.41
CA LEU A 10 -6.93 19.78 3.96
C LEU A 10 -7.14 19.75 5.48
N ILE A 11 -6.84 20.85 6.18
CA ILE A 11 -7.05 20.95 7.62
C ILE A 11 -8.53 20.79 7.95
N ASP A 12 -9.39 21.38 7.11
CA ASP A 12 -10.85 21.29 7.24
C ASP A 12 -11.40 19.86 7.03
N LEU A 13 -10.61 18.96 6.46
CA LEU A 13 -10.96 17.55 6.28
C LEU A 13 -10.57 16.65 7.47
N THR A 14 -9.97 17.21 8.53
CA THR A 14 -9.56 16.44 9.71
C THR A 14 -10.75 15.71 10.33
N GLY A 15 -10.61 14.39 10.52
CA GLY A 15 -11.67 13.54 11.09
C GLY A 15 -12.76 13.14 10.09
N THR A 16 -12.66 13.54 8.83
CA THR A 16 -13.58 13.13 7.75
C THR A 16 -12.99 11.98 6.92
N GLU A 17 -13.87 11.16 6.34
CA GLU A 17 -13.47 10.15 5.36
C GLU A 17 -13.16 10.84 4.02
N ILE A 18 -11.95 10.60 3.48
CA ILE A 18 -11.48 11.20 2.21
C ILE A 18 -11.73 10.31 0.99
N GLY A 19 -12.16 9.07 1.21
CA GLY A 19 -12.54 8.11 0.17
C GLY A 19 -12.06 6.69 0.45
N VAL A 20 -12.38 5.77 -0.46
CA VAL A 20 -11.96 4.36 -0.44
C VAL A 20 -11.12 4.10 -1.69
N SER A 21 -9.92 3.56 -1.52
CA SER A 21 -9.01 3.30 -2.63
C SER A 21 -9.51 2.14 -3.49
N ASP A 22 -8.98 2.07 -4.72
CA ASP A 22 -9.18 0.89 -5.55
C ASP A 22 -8.51 -0.35 -4.95
N TRP A 23 -9.08 -1.51 -5.25
CA TRP A 23 -8.48 -2.79 -4.89
C TRP A 23 -7.13 -2.98 -5.59
N ILE A 24 -6.15 -3.46 -4.84
CA ILE A 24 -4.84 -3.83 -5.38
C ILE A 24 -4.62 -5.33 -5.21
N GLN A 25 -4.39 -6.01 -6.32
CA GLN A 25 -3.96 -7.40 -6.29
C GLN A 25 -2.46 -7.50 -5.96
N LEU A 26 -2.16 -8.20 -4.87
CA LEU A 26 -0.81 -8.58 -4.47
C LEU A 26 -0.54 -10.02 -4.90
N THR A 27 0.36 -10.19 -5.86
CA THR A 27 0.76 -11.50 -6.37
C THR A 27 2.02 -11.97 -5.65
N GLN A 28 2.25 -13.28 -5.63
CA GLN A 28 3.48 -13.85 -5.05
C GLN A 28 4.74 -13.20 -5.62
N LYS A 29 4.77 -12.92 -6.93
CA LYS A 29 5.89 -12.23 -7.58
C LYS A 29 6.21 -10.87 -6.93
N LYS A 30 5.20 -10.07 -6.57
CA LYS A 30 5.40 -8.79 -5.89
C LYS A 30 5.95 -9.01 -4.47
N VAL A 31 5.46 -10.03 -3.77
CA VAL A 31 5.93 -10.42 -2.43
C VAL A 31 7.40 -10.86 -2.49
N ASP A 32 7.78 -11.68 -3.47
CA ASP A 32 9.15 -12.13 -3.68
C ASP A 32 10.09 -10.96 -4.03
N GLN A 33 9.63 -10.01 -4.83
CA GLN A 33 10.39 -8.79 -5.14
C GLN A 33 10.60 -7.92 -3.89
N PHE A 34 9.59 -7.80 -3.03
CA PHE A 34 9.72 -7.08 -1.77
C PHE A 34 10.68 -7.77 -0.80
N ALA A 35 10.63 -9.10 -0.71
CA ALA A 35 11.60 -9.90 0.04
C ALA A 35 13.04 -9.65 -0.45
N GLN A 36 13.25 -9.64 -1.77
CA GLN A 36 14.56 -9.37 -2.35
C GLN A 36 15.05 -7.94 -2.07
N LEU A 37 14.15 -6.96 -2.10
CA LEU A 37 14.48 -5.55 -1.87
C LEU A 37 14.83 -5.27 -0.41
N THR A 38 14.11 -5.89 0.51
CA THR A 38 14.24 -5.63 1.95
C THR A 38 15.13 -6.63 2.66
N GLU A 39 15.62 -7.63 1.93
CA GLU A 39 16.36 -8.79 2.42
C GLU A 39 15.57 -9.67 3.42
N ASP A 40 14.26 -9.42 3.57
CA ASP A 40 13.36 -10.24 4.38
C ASP A 40 12.89 -11.48 3.61
N HIS A 41 13.67 -12.54 3.74
CA HIS A 41 13.43 -13.84 3.14
C HIS A 41 12.75 -14.83 4.11
N GLN A 42 12.00 -14.35 5.12
CA GLN A 42 11.27 -15.26 6.01
C GLN A 42 10.36 -16.20 5.19
N PHE A 43 10.40 -17.50 5.53
CA PHE A 43 9.77 -18.53 4.70
C PHE A 43 8.25 -18.37 4.55
N ILE A 44 7.60 -17.70 5.51
CA ILE A 44 6.17 -17.39 5.47
C ILE A 44 5.79 -16.48 4.30
N HIS A 45 6.75 -15.75 3.72
CA HIS A 45 6.52 -14.85 2.60
C HIS A 45 6.85 -15.47 1.25
N ILE A 46 7.87 -16.34 1.18
CA ILE A 46 8.46 -16.79 -0.09
C ILE A 46 8.35 -18.31 -0.35
N ASN A 47 7.94 -19.11 0.63
CA ASN A 47 7.87 -20.56 0.49
C ASN A 47 6.49 -21.11 0.85
N PRO A 48 5.62 -21.37 -0.16
CA PRO A 48 4.26 -21.84 0.09
C PRO A 48 4.16 -23.16 0.85
N ALA A 49 5.10 -24.08 0.63
CA ALA A 49 5.10 -25.38 1.32
C ALA A 49 5.46 -25.23 2.80
N LYS A 50 6.49 -24.44 3.12
CA LYS A 50 6.87 -24.17 4.51
C LYS A 50 5.84 -23.31 5.23
N ALA A 51 5.24 -22.34 4.54
CA ALA A 51 4.16 -21.53 5.10
C ALA A 51 2.94 -22.41 5.46
N ARG A 52 2.57 -23.35 4.57
CA ARG A 52 1.54 -24.36 4.87
C ARG A 52 1.88 -25.27 6.04
N ALA A 53 3.12 -25.75 6.10
CA ALA A 53 3.59 -26.56 7.23
C ALA A 53 3.56 -25.77 8.56
N ALA A 54 3.66 -24.44 8.51
CA ALA A 54 3.57 -23.56 9.67
C ALA A 54 2.14 -23.14 10.02
N GLY A 55 1.11 -23.67 9.34
CA GLY A 55 -0.30 -23.44 9.67
C GLY A 55 -0.97 -22.28 8.92
N PHE A 56 -0.33 -21.71 7.90
CA PHE A 56 -0.97 -20.76 6.98
C PHE A 56 -1.58 -21.50 5.77
N ASP A 57 -2.54 -20.91 5.07
CA ASP A 57 -3.10 -21.51 3.84
C ASP A 57 -2.13 -21.43 2.63
N GLY A 58 -1.11 -20.60 2.75
CA GLY A 58 -0.08 -20.35 1.77
C GLY A 58 0.89 -19.30 2.31
N THR A 59 1.69 -18.73 1.42
CA THR A 59 2.47 -17.54 1.75
C THR A 59 1.57 -16.36 2.10
N ILE A 60 2.05 -15.50 2.98
CA ILE A 60 1.41 -14.23 3.34
C ILE A 60 2.30 -13.06 2.95
N VAL A 61 1.70 -11.89 2.73
CA VAL A 61 2.45 -10.66 2.42
C VAL A 61 3.24 -10.16 3.65
N HIS A 62 4.38 -9.53 3.43
CA HIS A 62 5.10 -8.80 4.47
C HIS A 62 4.22 -7.70 5.06
N GLY A 63 4.21 -7.54 6.39
CA GLY A 63 3.51 -6.43 7.04
C GLY A 63 4.00 -5.05 6.54
N PHE A 64 5.31 -4.91 6.33
CA PHE A 64 5.90 -3.68 5.78
C PHE A 64 5.57 -3.43 4.31
N PHE A 65 5.28 -4.48 3.53
CA PHE A 65 4.77 -4.29 2.18
C PHE A 65 3.33 -3.75 2.24
N LEU A 66 2.47 -4.30 3.10
CA LEU A 66 1.12 -3.74 3.28
C LEU A 66 1.17 -2.28 3.74
N LEU A 67 2.05 -1.93 4.68
CA LEU A 67 2.24 -0.56 5.16
C LEU A 67 2.72 0.39 4.05
N SER A 68 3.62 -0.05 3.17
CA SER A 68 4.16 0.80 2.10
C SER A 68 3.12 1.18 1.05
N LEU A 69 2.02 0.41 0.93
CA LEU A 69 0.90 0.73 0.03
C LEU A 69 0.14 2.00 0.43
N ILE A 70 0.33 2.55 1.64
CA ILE A 70 -0.26 3.83 2.05
C ILE A 70 0.11 4.94 1.05
N SER A 71 1.33 4.93 0.50
CA SER A 71 1.73 5.89 -0.53
C SER A 71 0.83 5.78 -1.78
N LYS A 72 0.57 4.57 -2.26
CA LYS A 72 -0.32 4.35 -3.41
C LYS A 72 -1.76 4.76 -3.09
N PHE A 73 -2.27 4.40 -1.92
CA PHE A 73 -3.63 4.78 -1.52
C PHE A 73 -3.79 6.28 -1.35
N GLN A 74 -2.76 6.98 -0.87
CA GLN A 74 -2.76 8.43 -0.82
C GLN A 74 -2.91 9.04 -2.22
N PHE A 75 -2.23 8.51 -3.24
CA PHE A 75 -2.40 9.00 -4.62
C PHE A 75 -3.80 8.73 -5.18
N ASP A 76 -4.45 7.65 -4.77
CA ASP A 76 -5.82 7.33 -5.23
C ASP A 76 -6.87 8.26 -4.61
N LEU A 77 -6.62 8.71 -3.38
CA LEU A 77 -7.62 9.39 -2.56
C LEU A 77 -7.43 10.89 -2.48
N MET A 78 -6.19 11.37 -2.54
CA MET A 78 -5.93 12.79 -2.32
C MET A 78 -6.34 13.62 -3.54
N PRO A 79 -7.13 14.68 -3.36
CA PRO A 79 -7.41 15.61 -4.43
C PRO A 79 -6.13 16.34 -4.85
N PRO A 80 -6.03 16.83 -6.10
CA PRO A 80 -4.91 17.66 -6.51
C PRO A 80 -4.76 18.88 -5.61
N ILE A 81 -3.55 19.16 -5.15
CA ILE A 81 -3.23 20.28 -4.26
C ILE A 81 -2.45 21.33 -5.05
N ASP A 82 -2.84 22.60 -4.93
CA ASP A 82 -2.13 23.71 -5.57
C ASP A 82 -0.68 23.78 -5.09
N GLY A 83 0.26 23.91 -6.04
CA GLY A 83 1.69 24.00 -5.76
C GLY A 83 2.37 22.68 -5.40
N VAL A 84 1.64 21.56 -5.36
CA VAL A 84 2.21 20.22 -5.17
C VAL A 84 2.13 19.46 -6.49
N SER A 85 3.28 19.12 -7.06
CA SER A 85 3.33 18.22 -8.22
C SER A 85 3.06 16.79 -7.76
N SER A 86 1.94 16.22 -8.19
CA SER A 86 1.78 14.77 -8.23
C SER A 86 2.70 14.23 -9.33
N ILE A 87 3.71 13.45 -8.93
CA ILE A 87 4.64 12.73 -9.82
C ILE A 87 3.92 11.77 -10.77
#